data_AF-A0A157ZT28-F1
#
_entry.id   AF-A0A157ZT28-F1
#
_cell.length_a   1.000
_cell.length_b   1.000
_cell.length_c   1.000
_cell.angle_alpha   90.00
_cell.angle_beta   90.00
_cell.angle_gamma   90.00
#
_symmetry.space_group_name_H-M   'P 1'
#
loop_
_entity.id
_entity.type
_entity.pdbx_description
1 polymer ?
#
loop_
_entity_poly.entity_id
_entity_poly.type
_entity_poly.pdbx_seq_one_letter_code
_entity_poly.pdbx_strand_id
1 'polypeptide(L)'
;MNFNEKDELQKRFAKRVCRVDIEPPAHVVPHGAGFVRACTSGLAWGMCPQRLVARQLESGELVEVLPGSRFDVDLYWQSWRLALGWLDELSAMLKHRAKSFLD
;
A
#
# COMPACT_ATOMS: atom_id res chain seq x y z
N MET A 1 -7.00 -4.47 -8.83
CA MET A 1 -5.94 -5.49 -8.66
C MET A 1 -5.60 -5.58 -7.19
N ASN A 2 -5.52 -6.78 -6.63
CA ASN A 2 -5.31 -6.99 -5.19
C ASN A 2 -3.93 -7.62 -4.95
N PHE A 3 -3.29 -7.30 -3.81
CA PHE A 3 -2.01 -7.89 -3.45
C PHE A 3 -2.18 -9.33 -2.95
N ASN A 4 -3.20 -9.58 -2.14
CA ASN A 4 -3.56 -10.92 -1.64
C ASN A 4 -5.08 -10.99 -1.37
N GLU A 5 -5.55 -12.13 -0.87
CA GLU A 5 -6.98 -12.36 -0.55
C GLU A 5 -7.52 -11.48 0.58
N LYS A 6 -6.65 -10.87 1.39
CA LYS A 6 -7.01 -9.98 2.51
C LYS A 6 -6.90 -8.50 2.14
N ASP A 7 -6.51 -8.19 0.90
CA ASP A 7 -6.35 -6.82 0.44
C ASP A 7 -7.71 -6.21 0.09
N GLU A 8 -8.23 -5.45 1.06
CA GLU A 8 -9.48 -4.73 0.94
C GLU A 8 -9.31 -3.28 0.49
N LEU A 9 -8.08 -2.81 0.22
CA LEU A 9 -7.82 -1.39 -0.04
C LEU A 9 -8.55 -0.93 -1.32
N GLN A 10 -8.43 -1.70 -2.40
CA GLN A 10 -9.07 -1.35 -3.67
C GLN A 10 -10.59 -1.32 -3.55
N LYS A 11 -11.17 -2.31 -2.85
CA LYS A 11 -12.61 -2.41 -2.63
C LYS A 11 -13.12 -1.24 -1.79
N ARG A 12 -12.42 -0.91 -0.69
CA ARG A 12 -12.75 0.24 0.17
C ARG A 12 -12.64 1.56 -0.58
N PHE A 13 -11.63 1.72 -1.44
CA PHE A 13 -11.49 2.91 -2.27
C PHE A 13 -12.61 3.02 -3.32
N ALA A 14 -12.89 1.94 -4.05
CA ALA A 14 -13.98 1.88 -5.03
C ALA A 14 -15.32 2.24 -4.37
N LYS A 15 -15.63 1.66 -3.21
CA LYS A 15 -16.83 1.98 -2.43
C LYS A 15 -16.88 3.45 -2.00
N ARG A 16 -15.76 4.02 -1.56
CA ARG A 16 -15.66 5.45 -1.18
C ARG A 16 -15.97 6.38 -2.37
N VAL A 17 -15.46 6.06 -3.55
CA VAL A 17 -15.61 6.90 -4.75
C VAL A 17 -17.00 6.71 -5.38
N CYS A 18 -17.43 5.47 -5.58
CA CYS A 18 -18.69 5.16 -6.28
C CYS A 18 -19.93 5.25 -5.37
N ARG A 19 -19.76 5.24 -4.05
CA ARG A 19 -20.84 5.20 -3.04
C ARG A 19 -21.76 3.98 -3.13
N VAL A 20 -21.30 2.94 -3.81
CA VAL A 20 -21.96 1.63 -3.96
C VAL A 20 -20.92 0.53 -3.80
N ASP A 21 -21.36 -0.67 -3.41
CA ASP A 21 -20.49 -1.84 -3.40
C ASP A 21 -20.33 -2.36 -4.83
N ILE A 22 -19.10 -2.39 -5.32
CA ILE A 22 -18.78 -2.91 -6.66
C ILE A 22 -17.62 -3.90 -6.55
N GLU A 23 -17.74 -5.01 -7.26
CA GLU A 23 -16.71 -6.05 -7.37
C GLU A 23 -16.29 -6.21 -8.83
N PRO A 24 -15.41 -5.33 -9.34
CA PRO A 24 -14.86 -5.50 -10.67
C PRO A 24 -13.91 -6.71 -10.71
N PRO A 25 -13.66 -7.29 -11.89
CA PRO A 25 -12.61 -8.29 -12.06
C PRO A 25 -11.27 -7.78 -11.52
N ALA A 26 -10.56 -8.63 -10.77
CA ALA A 26 -9.30 -8.27 -10.15
C ALA A 26 -8.26 -9.37 -10.34
N HIS A 27 -7.06 -8.97 -10.78
CA HIS A 27 -5.87 -9.81 -10.70
C HIS A 27 -5.33 -9.83 -9.26
N VAL A 28 -4.79 -10.96 -8.82
CA VAL A 28 -4.06 -11.09 -7.55
C VAL A 28 -2.57 -11.18 -7.84
N VAL A 29 -1.78 -10.23 -7.32
CA VAL A 29 -0.33 -10.13 -7.57
C VAL A 29 0.42 -9.93 -6.25
N PRO A 30 0.84 -11.01 -5.57
CA PRO A 30 1.49 -10.96 -4.26
C PRO A 30 2.99 -10.61 -4.37
N HIS A 31 3.33 -9.59 -5.15
CA HIS A 31 4.71 -9.17 -5.38
C HIS A 31 4.78 -7.67 -5.68
N GLY A 32 5.42 -6.88 -4.80
CA GLY A 32 5.40 -5.41 -4.87
C GLY A 32 5.86 -4.85 -6.22
N ALA A 33 7.01 -5.29 -6.74
CA ALA A 33 7.46 -4.84 -8.06
C ALA A 33 6.60 -5.39 -9.22
N GLY A 34 5.95 -6.54 -9.03
CA GLY A 34 5.03 -7.11 -10.01
C GLY A 34 3.74 -6.29 -10.10
N PHE A 35 3.25 -5.84 -8.95
CA PHE A 35 2.10 -4.97 -8.79
C PHE A 35 2.33 -3.64 -9.51
N VAL A 36 3.47 -2.99 -9.25
CA VAL A 36 3.83 -1.73 -9.96
C VAL A 36 3.96 -1.96 -11.46
N ARG A 37 4.60 -3.05 -11.91
CA ARG A 37 4.72 -3.37 -13.35
C ARG A 37 3.37 -3.59 -14.02
N ALA A 38 2.40 -4.21 -13.33
CA ALA A 38 1.05 -4.38 -13.86
C ALA A 38 0.34 -3.03 -14.03
N CYS A 39 0.64 -2.05 -13.17
CA CYS A 39 0.17 -0.68 -13.34
C CYS A 39 0.84 0.04 -14.52
N THR A 40 2.17 -0.01 -14.60
CA THR A 40 2.89 0.71 -15.67
C THR A 40 2.67 0.12 -17.05
N SER A 41 2.35 -1.18 -17.16
CA SER A 41 1.98 -1.81 -18.44
C SER A 41 0.54 -1.54 -18.88
N GLY A 42 -0.26 -0.85 -18.06
CA GLY A 42 -1.69 -0.63 -18.32
C GLY A 42 -2.57 -1.85 -18.12
N LEU A 43 -2.04 -2.97 -17.60
CA LEU A 43 -2.81 -4.18 -17.34
C LEU A 43 -3.86 -3.96 -16.25
N ALA A 44 -3.54 -3.20 -15.21
CA ALA A 44 -4.45 -2.92 -14.12
C ALA A 44 -4.14 -1.62 -13.39
N TRP A 45 -5.15 -0.99 -12.78
CA TRP A 45 -4.93 0.02 -11.75
C TRP A 45 -4.78 -0.65 -10.36
N GLY A 46 -4.16 0.07 -9.43
CA GLY A 46 -4.09 -0.35 -8.03
C GLY A 46 -3.52 0.71 -7.12
N MET A 47 -3.99 0.73 -5.88
CA MET A 47 -3.40 1.55 -4.82
C MET A 47 -2.01 1.03 -4.45
N CYS A 48 -1.01 1.89 -4.59
CA CYS A 48 0.38 1.61 -4.26
C CYS A 48 0.86 2.59 -3.17
N PRO A 49 1.77 2.18 -2.26
CA PRO A 49 2.43 3.12 -1.37
C PRO A 49 3.12 4.23 -2.19
N GLN A 50 2.88 5.51 -1.84
CA GLN A 50 3.36 6.65 -2.62
C GLN A 50 4.87 6.60 -2.87
N ARG A 51 5.66 6.25 -1.86
CA ARG A 51 7.12 6.12 -1.96
C ARG A 51 7.57 5.04 -2.94
N LEU A 52 6.77 3.98 -3.13
CA LEU A 52 7.09 2.89 -4.05
C LEU A 52 6.95 3.30 -5.53
N VAL A 53 6.06 4.24 -5.82
CA VAL A 53 5.71 4.68 -7.19
C VAL A 53 6.12 6.13 -7.48
N ALA A 54 6.83 6.79 -6.57
CA ALA A 54 7.19 8.21 -6.68
C ALA A 54 7.88 8.54 -8.01
N ARG A 55 8.85 7.72 -8.43
CA ARG A 55 9.56 7.89 -9.71
C ARG A 55 8.61 7.82 -10.90
N GLN A 56 7.68 6.87 -10.91
CA GLN A 56 6.74 6.67 -12.01
C GLN A 56 5.70 7.80 -12.08
N LEU A 57 5.33 8.37 -10.93
CA LEU A 57 4.48 9.56 -10.87
C LEU A 57 5.23 10.79 -11.39
N GLU A 58 6.49 10.99 -10.98
CA GLU A 58 7.34 12.09 -11.44
C GLU A 58 7.61 12.04 -12.95
N SER A 59 7.79 10.84 -13.52
CA SER A 59 8.01 10.66 -14.96
C SER A 59 6.74 10.73 -15.80
N GLY A 60 5.55 10.68 -15.17
CA GLY A 60 4.26 10.56 -15.85
C GLY A 60 3.97 9.16 -16.42
N GLU A 61 4.79 8.15 -16.09
CA GLU A 61 4.52 6.74 -16.44
C GLU A 61 3.29 6.21 -15.69
N LEU A 62 3.07 6.71 -14.47
CA LEU A 62 1.83 6.53 -13.72
C LEU A 62 1.17 7.88 -13.46
N VAL A 63 -0.15 7.84 -13.34
CA VAL A 63 -0.98 8.98 -12.95
C VAL A 63 -1.95 8.57 -11.84
N GLU A 64 -2.38 9.53 -11.02
CA GLU A 64 -3.43 9.28 -10.04
C GLU A 64 -4.76 9.02 -10.76
N VAL A 65 -5.41 7.90 -10.43
CA VAL A 65 -6.74 7.54 -10.99
C VAL A 65 -7.79 8.60 -10.64
N LEU A 66 -7.71 9.14 -9.43
CA LEU A 66 -8.51 10.28 -8.98
C LEU A 66 -7.57 11.28 -8.28
N PRO A 67 -7.23 12.41 -8.93
CA PRO A 67 -6.24 13.34 -8.42
C PRO A 67 -6.50 13.79 -6.97
N GLY A 68 -5.45 13.83 -6.15
CA GLY A 68 -5.51 14.24 -4.75
C GLY A 68 -6.22 13.27 -3.80
N SER A 69 -6.62 12.09 -4.28
CA SER A 69 -7.32 11.10 -3.45
C SER A 69 -6.33 10.17 -2.76
N ARG A 70 -6.07 10.45 -1.48
CA ARG A 70 -5.23 9.62 -0.61
C ARG A 70 -6.04 8.67 0.25
N PHE A 71 -5.38 7.58 0.65
CA PHE A 71 -5.94 6.58 1.54
C PHE A 71 -4.88 6.17 2.55
N ASP A 72 -5.03 6.67 3.77
CA ASP A 72 -4.09 6.41 4.84
C ASP A 72 -4.35 5.03 5.47
N VAL A 73 -3.27 4.34 5.78
CA VAL A 73 -3.29 3.00 6.38
C VAL A 73 -2.40 3.01 7.62
N ASP A 74 -3.02 2.86 8.79
CA ASP A 74 -2.29 2.74 10.05
C ASP A 74 -1.46 1.45 10.07
N LEU A 75 -0.17 1.57 10.40
CA LEU A 75 0.73 0.45 10.56
C LEU A 75 1.00 0.16 12.03
N TYR A 76 1.04 -1.13 12.37
CA TYR A 76 1.25 -1.60 13.73
C TYR A 76 2.46 -2.53 13.78
N TRP A 77 3.33 -2.30 14.77
CA TRP A 77 4.37 -3.27 15.14
C TRP A 77 3.85 -4.17 16.26
N GLN A 78 3.72 -5.46 15.96
CA GLN A 78 3.32 -6.47 16.93
C GLN A 78 4.54 -7.30 17.32
N SER A 79 4.77 -7.45 18.63
CA SER A 79 5.86 -8.25 19.18
C SER A 79 5.38 -9.02 20.40
N TRP A 80 6.03 -10.15 20.66
CA TRP A 80 5.76 -10.94 21.85
C TRP A 80 6.25 -10.19 23.08
N ARG A 81 5.48 -10.26 24.17
CA ARG A 81 5.87 -9.69 25.47
C ARG A 81 6.84 -10.64 26.18
N LEU A 82 8.08 -10.67 25.72
CA LEU A 82 9.17 -11.46 26.29
C LEU A 82 10.18 -10.52 26.95
N ALA A 83 10.75 -10.93 28.09
CA ALA A 83 11.82 -10.18 28.78
C ALA A 83 13.17 -10.35 28.08
N LEU A 84 13.21 -10.06 26.78
CA LEU A 84 14.40 -10.11 25.93
C LEU A 84 14.80 -8.66 25.62
N GLY A 85 15.83 -8.14 26.29
CA GLY A 85 16.24 -6.74 26.14
C GLY A 85 16.50 -6.30 24.69
N TRP A 86 16.99 -7.20 23.84
CA TRP A 86 17.21 -6.91 22.41
C TRP A 86 15.90 -6.64 21.64
N LEU A 87 14.76 -7.19 22.08
CA LEU A 87 13.47 -6.99 21.42
C LEU A 87 12.90 -5.60 21.71
N ASP A 88 13.17 -5.06 22.91
CA ASP A 88 12.83 -3.68 23.26
C ASP A 88 13.68 -2.69 22.44
N GLU A 89 14.99 -2.95 22.33
CA GLU A 89 15.90 -2.18 21.49
C GLU A 89 15.48 -2.21 20.01
N LEU A 90 15.17 -3.39 19.48
CA LEU A 90 14.66 -3.54 18.11
C LEU A 90 13.35 -2.77 17.91
N SER A 91 12.43 -2.87 18.87
CA SER A 91 11.14 -2.18 18.80
C SER A 91 11.30 -0.65 18.81
N ALA A 92 12.21 -0.13 19.64
CA ALA A 92 12.53 1.29 19.68
C ALA A 92 13.16 1.76 18.37
N MET A 93 14.15 1.02 17.85
CA MET A 93 14.82 1.31 16.58
C MET A 93 13.84 1.29 15.40
N LEU A 94 13.00 0.25 15.31
CA LEU A 94 12.02 0.10 14.24
C LEU A 94 11.01 1.26 14.26
N LYS A 95 10.45 1.60 15.42
CA LYS A 95 9.55 2.75 15.57
C LYS A 95 10.23 4.07 15.21
N HIS A 96 11.49 4.25 15.61
CA HIS A 96 12.24 5.45 15.26
C HIS A 96 12.47 5.57 13.75
N ARG A 97 12.93 4.49 13.10
CA ARG A 97 13.19 4.48 11.64
C ARG A 97 11.90 4.59 10.83
N ALA A 98 10.81 3.98 11.27
CA ALA A 98 9.52 4.05 10.58
C ALA A 98 9.05 5.49 10.35
N LYS A 99 9.30 6.42 11.28
CA LYS A 99 8.95 7.84 11.14
C LYS A 99 9.60 8.53 9.93
N SER A 100 10.71 8.01 9.42
CA SER A 100 11.36 8.56 8.23
C SER A 100 10.75 8.05 6.92
N PHE A 101 9.90 7.02 6.98
CA PHE A 101 9.29 6.36 5.82
C PHE A 101 7.77 6.43 5.80
N LEU A 102 7.14 6.91 6.88
CA LEU A 102 5.69 7.10 7.00
C LEU A 102 5.42 8.60 7.13
N ASP A 103 4.32 9.04 6.51
CA ASP A 103 3.87 10.43 6.51
C ASP A 103 2.86 10.68 7.65
#